data_AF-A0A9D8FKA8-F1
#
_entry.id   AF-A0A9D8FKA8-F1
#
_cell.length_a   1.000
_cell.length_b   1.000
_cell.length_c   1.000
_cell.angle_alpha   90.00
_cell.angle_beta   90.00
_cell.angle_gamma   90.00
#
_symmetry.space_group_name_H-M   'P 1'
#
loop_
_entity.id
_entity.type
_entity.pdbx_description
1 polymer ?
#
loop_
_entity_poly.entity_id
_entity_poly.type
_entity_poly.pdbx_seq_one_letter_code
_entity_poly.pdbx_strand_id
1 'polypeptide(L)' 'MDFIVEDEIVVEIKSTERIGDIHITQVLSYLKTLGKKLALILNFGESRLGIKRVML' A
#
# COMPACT_ATOMS: atom_id res chain seq x y z
N MET A 1 -4.89 -2.21 -5.74
CA MET A 1 -5.33 -2.66 -4.41
C MET A 1 -5.50 -4.15 -4.53
N ASP A 2 -4.82 -4.92 -3.69
CA ASP A 2 -4.88 -6.38 -3.75
C ASP A 2 -5.79 -6.94 -2.65
N PHE A 3 -5.74 -6.37 -1.44
CA PHE A 3 -6.56 -6.84 -0.32
C PHE A 3 -7.10 -5.69 0.53
N ILE A 4 -8.19 -5.98 1.22
CA ILE A 4 -8.64 -5.26 2.40
C ILE A 4 -8.69 -6.27 3.54
N VAL A 5 -7.96 -6.00 4.62
CA VAL A 5 -7.83 -6.89 5.78
C VAL A 5 -8.70 -6.33 6.91
N GLU A 6 -9.54 -7.19 7.49
CA GLU A 6 -10.48 -6.84 8.58
C GLU A 6 -11.39 -5.64 8.24
N ASP A 7 -11.68 -5.41 6.95
CA ASP A 7 -12.37 -4.21 6.45
C ASP A 7 -11.73 -2.87 6.91
N GLU A 8 -10.47 -2.84 7.35
CA GLU A 8 -9.87 -1.63 7.92
C GLU A 8 -8.58 -1.22 7.20
N ILE A 9 -7.80 -2.21 6.74
CA ILE A 9 -6.45 -1.99 6.22
C ILE A 9 -6.38 -2.36 4.75
N VAL A 10 -6.04 -1.38 3.91
CA VAL A 10 -5.74 -1.62 2.50
C VAL A 10 -4.33 -2.20 2.37
N VAL A 11 -4.16 -3.31 1.65
CA VAL A 11 -2.85 -3.90 1.37
C VAL A 11 -2.61 -3.89 -0.14
N GLU A 12 -1.44 -3.36 -0.52
CA GLU A 12 -0.93 -3.32 -1.89
C GLU A 12 0.41 -4.06 -1.96
N ILE A 13 0.52 -5.01 -2.87
CA ILE A 13 1.73 -5.76 -3.15
C ILE A 13 2.42 -5.16 -4.37
N LYS A 14 3.75 -5.01 -4.30
CA LYS A 14 4.60 -4.59 -5.41
C LYS A 14 5.78 -5.55 -5.56
N SER A 15 6.32 -5.61 -6.78
CA SER A 15 7.58 -6.27 -7.09
C SER A 15 8.43 -5.33 -7.94
N THR A 16 8.92 -4.27 -7.30
CA THR A 16 9.67 -3.18 -7.95
C THR A 16 10.99 -2.93 -7.23
N GLU A 17 11.94 -2.24 -7.86
CA GLU A 17 13.23 -1.91 -7.24
C GLU A 17 13.10 -1.05 -5.97
N ARG A 18 12.04 -0.23 -5.85
CA ARG A 18 11.76 0.57 -4.65
C ARG A 18 10.29 1.02 -4.58
N ILE A 19 9.81 1.34 -3.38
CA ILE A 19 8.51 1.99 -3.17
C ILE A 19 8.62 3.49 -3.50
N GLY A 20 8.11 3.93 -4.65
CA GLY A 20 8.08 5.35 -5.06
C GLY A 20 6.77 6.08 -4.74
N ASP A 21 6.77 7.40 -4.95
CA ASP A 21 5.63 8.29 -4.65
C ASP A 21 4.36 7.95 -5.42
N ILE A 22 4.49 7.39 -6.63
CA ILE A 22 3.36 6.90 -7.41
C ILE A 22 2.59 5.79 -6.67
N HIS A 23 3.28 4.91 -5.95
CA HIS A 23 2.64 3.84 -5.17
C HIS A 23 1.90 4.42 -3.96
N ILE A 24 2.46 5.45 -3.33
CA ILE A 24 1.82 6.16 -2.20
C ILE A 24 0.56 6.88 -2.69
N THR A 25 0.65 7.57 -3.84
CA THR A 25 -0.48 8.31 -4.44
C THR A 25 -1.62 7.37 -4.84
N GLN A 26 -1.28 6.21 -5.41
CA GLN A 26 -2.23 5.15 -5.73
C GLN A 26 -2.98 4.69 -4.46
N VAL A 27 -2.25 4.41 -3.39
CA VAL A 27 -2.83 3.96 -2.12
C VAL A 27 -3.67 5.04 -1.43
N LEU A 28 -3.23 6.31 -1.43
CA LEU A 28 -4.01 7.43 -0.91
C LEU A 28 -5.35 7.59 -1.64
N SER A 29 -5.37 7.33 -2.96
CA SER A 29 -6.60 7.33 -3.74
C SER A 29 -7.56 6.25 -3.24
N TYR A 30 -7.07 5.03 -2.99
CA TYR A 30 -7.89 3.95 -2.43
C TYR A 30 -8.44 4.28 -1.04
N LEU A 31 -7.59 4.82 -0.15
CA LEU A 31 -8.03 5.24 1.19
C LEU A 31 -9.19 6.23 1.12
N LYS A 32 -9.09 7.24 0.25
CA LYS A 32 -10.15 8.23 0.03
C LYS A 32 -11.42 7.61 -0.53
N THR A 33 -11.32 6.76 -1.56
CA THR A 33 -12.50 6.18 -2.22
C THR A 33 -13.22 5.16 -1.35
N LEU A 34 -12.50 4.48 -0.46
CA LEU A 34 -13.03 3.42 0.41
C LEU A 34 -13.38 3.92 1.82
N GLY A 35 -13.09 5.20 2.12
CA GLY A 35 -13.29 5.75 3.47
C GLY A 35 -12.40 5.10 4.53
N LYS A 36 -11.27 4.49 4.15
CA LYS A 36 -10.31 3.85 5.06
C LYS A 36 -9.17 4.80 5.39
N LYS A 37 -8.44 4.52 6.47
CA LYS A 37 -7.39 5.42 6.99
C LYS A 37 -5.97 4.87 6.91
N LEU A 38 -5.83 3.56 6.75
CA LEU A 38 -4.54 2.89 6.85
C LEU A 38 -4.31 1.96 5.67
N ALA A 39 -3.09 2.02 5.13
CA ALA A 39 -2.64 1.09 4.14
C ALA A 39 -1.19 0.64 4.36
N LEU A 40 -0.91 -0.58 3.88
CA LEU A 40 0.43 -1.16 3.82
C LEU A 40 0.81 -1.46 2.38
N ILE A 41 1.96 -0.95 1.96
CA ILE A 41 2.62 -1.34 0.71
C ILE A 41 3.69 -2.38 1.06
N LEU A 42 3.58 -3.57 0.49
CA LEU A 42 4.52 -4.68 0.65
C LEU A 42 5.28 -4.88 -0.66
N ASN A 43 6.59 -4.60 -0.68
CA ASN A 43 7.43 -4.74 -1.87
C ASN A 43 8.32 -5.98 -1.79
N PHE A 44 8.11 -6.93 -2.70
CA PHE A 44 8.89 -8.16 -2.83
C PHE A 44 9.96 -8.08 -3.94
N GLY A 45 10.12 -6.92 -4.59
CA GLY A 45 11.09 -6.74 -5.67
C GLY A 45 12.53 -6.49 -5.20
N GLU A 46 12.74 -6.36 -3.89
CA GLU A 46 14.04 -6.17 -3.27
C GLU A 46 14.51 -7.47 -2.59
N SER A 47 15.79 -7.54 -2.21
CA SER A 47 16.35 -8.71 -1.50
C SER A 47 15.70 -8.98 -0.14
N ARG A 48 14.98 -8.00 0.41
CA ARG A 48 14.17 -8.08 1.63
C ARG A 48 12.79 -7.51 1.35
N LEU A 49 11.81 -7.93 2.15
CA LEU A 49 10.47 -7.35 2.10
C LEU A 49 10.53 -5.86 2.46
N GLY A 50 10.24 -5.01 1.48
CA GLY A 50 9.99 -3.60 1.72
C GLY A 50 8.60 -3.41 2.32
N ILE A 51 8.47 -2.65 3.39
CA ILE A 51 7.19 -2.36 4.03
C ILE A 51 7.06 -0.86 4.17
N LYS A 52 5.95 -0.28 3.67
CA LYS A 52 5.62 1.12 3.88
C LYS A 52 4.20 1.28 4.39
N ARG A 53 4.07 1.93 5.55
CA ARG A 53 2.80 2.36 6.12
C ARG A 53 2.41 3.72 5.55
N VAL A 54 1.16 3.84 5.09
CA VAL A 54 0.57 5.09 4.58
C VAL A 54 -0.72 5.36 5.35
N MET A 55 -0.92 6.61 5.78
CA MET A 55 -2.13 7.05 6.48
C MET A 55 -2.72 8.25 5.76
N LEU A 56 -4.06 8.31 5.72
CA LEU A 56 -4.83 9.43 5.17
C LEU A 56 -5.11 10.48 6.25
#